data_AF-A0AA38IMI9-F1
#
_entry.id   AF-A0AA38IMI9-F1
#
_cell.length_a   1.000
_cell.length_b   1.000
_cell.length_c   1.000
_cell.angle_alpha   90.00
_cell.angle_beta   90.00
_cell.angle_gamma   90.00
#
_symmetry.space_group_name_H-M   'P 1'
#
loop_
_entity.id
_entity.type
_entity.pdbx_description
1 polymer ?
#
loop_
_entity_poly.entity_id
_entity_poly.type
_entity_poly.pdbx_seq_one_letter_code
_entity_poly.pdbx_strand_id
1 'polypeptide(L)'
;MFKIVNVAVRSRFTVCFHPKRTFLSQAYHCNEIWEDRLNSPLFQKVNLDLLYHELDQGFQKTRRISAVDVDIFANAVKDNLFVDELLDLVHKLRLSPDTGNALSSTSHAVIRALVSHDKDKELLDVVDDRLNYGVFLDDYTGNLLMDRFWKSKDFAAGAKIASQFMLQEDFKHPVTINFALLHCYNYLVAPGEWVQAPVPEEPEDEVKVRVKYLRNPFDDEHFDLKDPVKIVGKTLAVAAKNRDDCVHKSLRVVGLALFGREELARKEVAKNNVKLVKEVVDLLPQDVALKQELAQLDLISEDVHVVLQKQVAESVSQISEKDIANQCDVFKQWEDDRLRALEEQKQRLLTAERLAEVENLQKSLQEKEQKLWFFENEENIELAIEESSAALRHKPTKKKKIEEDYVPPEVTAKRN
;
A
#
# COMPACT_ATOMS: atom_id res chain seq x y z
N MET A 1 -2.66 -57.98 -45.60
CA MET A 1 -3.28 -56.87 -44.84
C MET A 1 -2.39 -56.63 -43.63
N PHE A 2 -1.49 -55.64 -43.67
CA PHE A 2 -0.87 -54.90 -42.55
C PHE A 2 0.21 -53.98 -43.16
N LYS A 3 -0.05 -52.67 -43.14
CA LYS A 3 0.87 -51.61 -43.59
C LYS A 3 1.81 -51.28 -42.44
N ILE A 4 3.12 -51.39 -42.66
CA ILE A 4 4.14 -50.82 -41.78
C ILE A 4 4.37 -49.38 -42.23
N VAL A 5 3.97 -48.43 -41.40
CA VAL A 5 4.21 -46.99 -41.60
C VAL A 5 5.55 -46.67 -40.95
N ASN A 6 6.56 -46.34 -41.77
CA ASN A 6 7.80 -45.72 -41.29
C ASN A 6 7.50 -44.27 -40.89
N VAL A 7 7.56 -44.01 -39.58
CA VAL A 7 7.46 -42.67 -39.00
C VAL A 7 8.82 -41.98 -39.17
N ALA A 8 8.85 -40.93 -40.00
CA ALA A 8 9.98 -40.03 -40.11
C ALA A 8 10.13 -39.21 -38.83
N VAL A 9 11.28 -39.31 -38.18
CA VAL A 9 11.66 -38.51 -37.02
C VAL A 9 11.85 -37.05 -37.47
N ARG A 10 10.89 -36.19 -37.13
CA ARG A 10 11.07 -34.74 -37.25
C ARG A 10 12.01 -34.26 -36.14
N SER A 11 13.18 -33.77 -36.55
CA SER A 11 14.10 -32.96 -35.75
C SER A 11 13.33 -31.93 -34.93
N ARG A 12 13.45 -32.02 -33.59
CA ARG A 12 12.98 -30.98 -32.68
C ARG A 12 13.95 -29.82 -32.78
N PHE A 13 13.55 -28.74 -33.46
CA PHE A 13 14.15 -27.44 -33.23
C PHE A 13 13.86 -27.06 -31.77
N THR A 14 14.88 -27.18 -30.93
CA THR A 14 14.92 -26.54 -29.63
C THR A 14 14.87 -25.04 -29.87
N VAL A 15 13.68 -24.46 -29.66
CA VAL A 15 13.54 -23.01 -29.48
C VAL A 15 14.37 -22.65 -28.26
N CYS A 16 15.54 -22.07 -28.50
CA CYS A 16 16.37 -21.50 -27.46
C CYS A 16 15.62 -20.27 -26.93
N PHE A 17 14.81 -20.47 -25.88
CA PHE A 17 14.27 -19.38 -25.09
C PHE A 17 15.46 -18.59 -24.56
N HIS A 18 15.77 -17.45 -25.18
CA HIS A 18 16.63 -16.48 -24.54
C HIS A 18 15.87 -16.00 -23.31
N PRO A 19 16.33 -16.28 -22.08
CA PRO A 19 15.74 -15.63 -20.92
C PRO A 19 15.91 -14.13 -21.15
N LYS A 20 14.79 -13.41 -21.26
CA LYS A 20 14.78 -11.96 -21.37
C LYS A 20 15.62 -11.42 -20.21
N ARG A 21 16.69 -10.67 -20.51
CA ARG A 21 17.66 -10.19 -19.53
C ARG A 21 16.95 -9.32 -18.50
N THR A 22 16.83 -9.80 -17.26
CA THR A 22 16.52 -8.97 -16.08
C THR A 22 17.77 -8.17 -15.72
N PHE A 23 17.59 -6.97 -15.17
CA PHE A 23 18.73 -6.21 -14.64
C PHE A 23 19.16 -6.78 -13.29
N LEU A 24 18.18 -7.19 -12.48
CA LEU A 24 18.44 -7.79 -11.17
C LEU A 24 18.86 -9.25 -11.31
N SER A 25 19.81 -9.65 -10.46
CA SER A 25 20.24 -11.04 -10.34
C SER A 25 19.19 -11.84 -9.55
N GLN A 26 19.18 -13.16 -9.72
CA GLN A 26 18.30 -14.02 -8.93
C GLN A 26 18.58 -13.93 -7.42
N ALA A 27 19.85 -13.67 -7.05
CA ALA A 27 20.24 -13.45 -5.66
C ALA A 27 19.59 -12.20 -5.05
N TYR A 28 19.30 -11.17 -5.86
CA TYR A 28 18.64 -9.96 -5.39
C TYR A 28 17.26 -10.24 -4.80
N HIS A 29 16.58 -11.31 -5.23
CA HIS A 29 15.25 -11.65 -4.72
C HIS A 29 15.25 -12.20 -3.28
N CYS A 30 16.41 -12.61 -2.74
CA CYS A 30 16.56 -13.16 -1.38
C CYS A 30 15.51 -14.22 -1.00
N ASN A 31 15.05 -15.04 -1.97
CA ASN A 31 13.92 -15.94 -1.76
C ASN A 31 14.20 -17.00 -0.69
N GLU A 32 15.44 -17.51 -0.61
CA GLU A 32 15.82 -18.52 0.38
C GLU A 32 15.64 -17.97 1.81
N ILE A 33 16.21 -16.80 2.08
CA ILE A 33 16.15 -16.15 3.39
C ILE A 33 14.74 -15.66 3.70
N TRP A 34 14.01 -15.19 2.69
CA TRP A 34 12.60 -14.84 2.84
C TRP A 34 11.81 -16.07 3.30
N GLU A 35 11.95 -17.22 2.63
CA GLU A 35 11.22 -18.45 2.98
C GLU A 35 11.64 -19.04 4.34
N ASP A 36 12.87 -18.82 4.78
CA ASP A 36 13.35 -19.28 6.09
C ASP A 36 12.49 -18.77 7.26
N ARG A 37 11.84 -17.60 7.11
CA ARG A 37 10.92 -17.06 8.13
C ARG A 37 9.83 -18.06 8.53
N LEU A 38 9.37 -18.87 7.58
CA LEU A 38 8.28 -19.83 7.75
C LEU A 38 8.70 -21.06 8.57
N ASN A 39 9.99 -21.27 8.77
CA ASN A 39 10.51 -22.31 9.65
C ASN A 39 10.34 -21.94 11.14
N SER A 40 10.03 -20.69 11.46
CA SER A 40 9.79 -20.28 12.85
C SER A 40 8.57 -21.00 13.43
N PRO A 41 8.61 -21.38 14.72
CA PRO A 41 7.52 -22.11 15.38
C PRO A 41 6.23 -21.28 15.48
N LEU A 42 6.32 -19.96 15.27
CA LEU A 42 5.18 -19.05 15.23
C LEU A 42 4.28 -19.40 14.04
N PHE A 43 4.81 -19.37 12.81
CA PHE A 43 4.00 -19.57 11.61
C PHE A 43 3.53 -21.00 11.42
N GLN A 44 4.27 -22.00 11.92
CA GLN A 44 3.85 -23.41 11.83
C GLN A 44 2.58 -23.73 12.62
N LYS A 45 2.26 -22.93 13.64
CA LYS A 45 1.09 -23.14 14.52
C LYS A 45 -0.11 -22.30 14.11
N VAL A 46 0.07 -21.33 13.21
CA VAL A 46 -0.99 -20.40 12.80
C VAL A 46 -1.92 -21.10 11.81
N ASN A 47 -3.21 -21.10 12.13
CA ASN A 47 -4.26 -21.46 11.18
C ASN A 47 -4.84 -20.18 10.60
N LEU A 48 -4.67 -19.97 9.29
CA LEU A 48 -5.07 -18.74 8.60
C LEU A 48 -6.59 -18.50 8.65
N ASP A 49 -7.40 -19.53 8.43
CA ASP A 49 -8.87 -19.42 8.47
C ASP A 49 -9.37 -18.94 9.83
N LEU A 50 -8.87 -19.58 10.90
CA LEU A 50 -9.23 -19.22 12.27
C LEU A 50 -8.76 -17.81 12.62
N LEU A 51 -7.54 -17.46 12.26
CA LEU A 51 -6.98 -16.13 12.53
C LEU A 51 -7.77 -15.04 11.81
N TYR A 52 -8.13 -15.23 10.54
CA TYR A 52 -8.95 -14.28 9.80
C TYR A 52 -10.31 -14.05 10.50
N HIS A 53 -11.00 -15.13 10.85
CA HIS A 53 -12.30 -15.03 11.52
C HIS A 53 -12.23 -14.36 12.90
N GLU A 54 -11.19 -14.63 13.68
CA GLU A 54 -10.97 -13.98 14.98
C GLU A 54 -10.75 -12.47 14.83
N LEU A 55 -9.89 -12.08 13.88
CA LEU A 55 -9.60 -10.67 13.61
C LEU A 55 -10.81 -9.93 13.04
N ASP A 56 -11.55 -10.55 12.12
CA ASP A 56 -12.75 -9.95 11.55
C ASP A 56 -13.85 -9.76 12.61
N GLN A 57 -14.12 -10.78 13.43
CA GLN A 57 -15.08 -10.65 14.54
C GLN A 57 -14.63 -9.61 15.57
N GLY A 58 -13.32 -9.54 15.86
CA GLY A 58 -12.74 -8.54 16.74
C GLY A 58 -12.96 -7.12 16.21
N PHE A 59 -12.73 -6.91 14.92
CA PHE A 59 -12.95 -5.65 14.24
C PHE A 59 -14.43 -5.25 14.20
N GLN A 60 -15.35 -6.19 13.94
CA GLN A 60 -16.79 -5.91 13.97
C GLN A 60 -17.28 -5.49 15.36
N LYS A 61 -16.75 -6.10 16.44
CA LYS A 61 -17.14 -5.79 17.82
C LYS A 61 -16.54 -4.49 18.34
N THR A 62 -15.26 -4.25 18.07
CA THR A 62 -14.48 -3.19 18.74
C THR A 62 -13.96 -2.10 17.80
N ARG A 63 -14.04 -2.30 16.48
CA ARG A 63 -13.37 -1.50 15.44
C ARG A 63 -11.86 -1.38 15.67
N ARG A 64 -11.27 -2.37 16.32
CA ARG A 64 -9.84 -2.49 16.56
C ARG A 64 -9.36 -3.83 16.05
N ILE A 65 -8.20 -3.81 15.42
CA ILE A 65 -7.46 -4.98 14.97
C ILE A 65 -6.00 -4.78 15.35
N SER A 66 -5.34 -5.86 15.76
CA SER A 66 -3.94 -5.84 16.17
C SER A 66 -3.02 -5.79 14.95
N ALA A 67 -2.10 -4.85 14.92
CA ALA A 67 -1.09 -4.72 13.88
C ALA A 67 -0.16 -5.95 13.81
N VAL A 68 0.16 -6.55 14.95
CA VAL A 68 1.04 -7.73 15.02
C VAL A 68 0.36 -8.95 14.43
N ASP A 69 -0.93 -9.15 14.72
CA ASP A 69 -1.68 -10.29 14.21
C ASP A 69 -1.91 -10.19 12.70
N VAL A 70 -2.11 -8.98 12.17
CA VAL A 70 -2.17 -8.72 10.72
C VAL A 70 -0.80 -8.96 10.07
N ASP A 71 0.31 -8.56 10.71
CA ASP A 71 1.64 -8.88 10.21
C ASP A 71 1.89 -10.39 10.17
N ILE A 72 1.48 -11.12 11.21
CA ILE A 72 1.59 -12.58 11.26
C ILE A 72 0.79 -13.21 10.13
N PHE A 73 -0.45 -12.76 9.92
CA PHE A 73 -1.28 -13.23 8.81
C PHE A 73 -0.59 -12.97 7.47
N ALA A 74 -0.16 -11.73 7.21
CA ALA A 74 0.52 -11.34 5.96
C ALA A 74 1.77 -12.18 5.66
N ASN A 75 2.57 -12.48 6.68
CA ASN A 75 3.80 -13.26 6.51
C ASN A 75 3.55 -14.76 6.35
N ALA A 76 2.40 -15.26 6.84
CA ALA A 76 2.02 -16.66 6.80
C ALA A 76 1.29 -17.07 5.50
N VAL A 77 0.70 -16.12 4.77
CA VAL A 77 -0.01 -16.37 3.50
C VAL A 77 0.94 -16.98 2.46
N LYS A 78 0.57 -18.17 1.96
CA LYS A 78 1.24 -18.84 0.82
C LYS A 78 0.28 -19.21 -0.30
N ASP A 79 -1.01 -19.34 0.01
CA ASP A 79 -2.02 -19.78 -0.93
C ASP A 79 -2.75 -18.57 -1.51
N ASN A 80 -3.04 -18.64 -2.80
CA ASN A 80 -3.77 -17.60 -3.53
C ASN A 80 -5.18 -17.35 -2.95
N LEU A 81 -5.73 -18.33 -2.24
CA LEU A 81 -7.06 -18.25 -1.63
C LEU A 81 -7.17 -17.16 -0.57
N PHE A 82 -6.08 -16.86 0.15
CA PHE A 82 -6.08 -15.91 1.28
C PHE A 82 -5.67 -14.49 0.90
N VAL A 83 -5.45 -14.22 -0.39
CA VAL A 83 -4.96 -12.90 -0.82
C VAL A 83 -6.03 -11.83 -0.67
N ASP A 84 -7.30 -12.18 -0.91
CA ASP A 84 -8.40 -11.23 -0.80
C ASP A 84 -8.65 -10.89 0.69
N GLU A 85 -8.58 -11.90 1.56
CA GLU A 85 -8.62 -11.77 3.01
C GLU A 85 -7.46 -10.93 3.54
N LEU A 86 -6.25 -11.11 2.98
CA LEU A 86 -5.09 -10.29 3.32
C LEU A 86 -5.33 -8.81 3.02
N LEU A 87 -5.83 -8.50 1.82
CA LEU A 87 -6.12 -7.11 1.44
C LEU A 87 -7.23 -6.51 2.30
N ASP A 88 -8.27 -7.27 2.63
CA ASP A 88 -9.33 -6.88 3.54
C ASP A 88 -8.82 -6.58 4.96
N LEU A 89 -7.94 -7.44 5.53
CA LEU A 89 -7.34 -7.20 6.84
C LEU A 89 -6.43 -5.97 6.85
N VAL A 90 -5.64 -5.75 5.80
CA VAL A 90 -4.77 -4.57 5.66
C VAL A 90 -5.60 -3.29 5.57
N HIS A 91 -6.68 -3.31 4.80
CA HIS A 91 -7.64 -2.21 4.74
C HIS A 91 -8.30 -1.95 6.11
N LYS A 92 -8.74 -2.99 6.81
CA LYS A 92 -9.30 -2.88 8.18
C LYS A 92 -8.28 -2.37 9.20
N LEU A 93 -7.01 -2.79 9.09
CA LEU A 93 -5.92 -2.28 9.92
C LEU A 93 -5.75 -0.78 9.73
N ARG A 94 -5.85 -0.30 8.49
CA ARG A 94 -5.75 1.13 8.20
C ARG A 94 -6.88 1.97 8.82
N LEU A 95 -8.06 1.38 8.95
CA LEU A 95 -9.22 1.99 9.63
C LEU A 95 -9.16 1.87 11.16
N SER A 96 -8.25 1.05 11.70
CA SER A 96 -8.07 0.83 13.13
C SER A 96 -7.11 1.86 13.73
N PRO A 97 -7.29 2.25 15.02
CA PRO A 97 -6.33 3.10 15.72
C PRO A 97 -4.93 2.46 15.83
N ASP A 98 -4.84 1.13 15.69
CA ASP A 98 -3.57 0.41 15.75
C ASP A 98 -2.75 0.49 14.45
N THR A 99 -3.24 1.18 13.40
CA THR A 99 -2.48 1.39 12.15
C THR A 99 -1.10 2.01 12.37
N GLY A 100 -0.94 2.83 13.42
CA GLY A 100 0.35 3.45 13.76
C GLY A 100 1.39 2.45 14.27
N ASN A 101 0.97 1.26 14.69
CA ASN A 101 1.83 0.17 15.15
C ASN A 101 2.09 -0.87 14.06
N ALA A 102 1.70 -0.61 12.80
CA ALA A 102 1.97 -1.48 11.67
C ALA A 102 3.48 -1.73 11.51
N LEU A 103 3.86 -3.00 11.34
CA LEU A 103 5.25 -3.39 11.15
C LEU A 103 5.67 -3.16 9.70
N SER A 104 6.94 -2.80 9.48
CA SER A 104 7.49 -2.61 8.14
C SER A 104 7.50 -3.89 7.31
N SER A 105 7.57 -5.06 7.96
CA SER A 105 7.40 -6.37 7.33
C SER A 105 6.03 -6.59 6.69
N THR A 106 4.98 -5.90 7.16
CA THR A 106 3.62 -6.11 6.67
C THR A 106 3.49 -5.65 5.22
N SER A 107 3.93 -4.43 4.91
CA SER A 107 3.93 -3.89 3.54
C SER A 107 4.74 -4.78 2.59
N HIS A 108 5.92 -5.22 3.03
CA HIS A 108 6.77 -6.11 2.25
C HIS A 108 6.10 -7.46 1.98
N ALA A 109 5.50 -8.07 3.00
CA ALA A 109 4.82 -9.36 2.89
C ALA A 109 3.61 -9.29 1.95
N VAL A 110 2.82 -8.22 2.02
CA VAL A 110 1.68 -7.99 1.12
C VAL A 110 2.13 -7.90 -0.33
N ILE A 111 3.18 -7.10 -0.61
CA ILE A 111 3.73 -6.98 -1.96
C ILE A 111 4.26 -8.33 -2.44
N ARG A 112 4.99 -9.07 -1.60
CA ARG A 112 5.52 -10.40 -1.94
C ARG A 112 4.42 -11.40 -2.25
N ALA A 113 3.34 -11.43 -1.45
CA ALA A 113 2.20 -12.32 -1.67
C ALA A 113 1.52 -12.03 -3.01
N LEU A 114 1.27 -10.75 -3.33
CA LEU A 114 0.69 -10.36 -4.61
C LEU A 114 1.60 -10.72 -5.79
N VAL A 115 2.91 -10.51 -5.65
CA VAL A 115 3.92 -10.89 -6.65
C VAL A 115 3.99 -12.40 -6.84
N SER A 116 3.94 -13.21 -5.78
CA SER A 116 4.00 -14.68 -5.90
C SER A 116 2.76 -15.29 -6.57
N HIS A 117 1.63 -14.59 -6.55
CA HIS A 117 0.36 -15.05 -7.12
C HIS A 117 -0.01 -14.41 -8.46
N ASP A 118 0.91 -13.65 -9.06
CA ASP A 118 0.71 -12.96 -10.35
C ASP A 118 -0.51 -12.01 -10.38
N LYS A 119 -0.85 -11.43 -9.23
CA LYS A 119 -1.95 -10.46 -9.07
C LYS A 119 -1.49 -9.02 -9.33
N ASP A 120 -0.94 -8.78 -10.52
CA ASP A 120 -0.32 -7.50 -10.89
C ASP A 120 -1.32 -6.32 -10.87
N LYS A 121 -2.59 -6.54 -11.20
CA LYS A 121 -3.63 -5.50 -11.18
C LYS A 121 -3.96 -5.04 -9.76
N GLU A 122 -4.29 -5.99 -8.89
CA GLU A 122 -4.57 -5.73 -7.48
C GLU A 122 -3.38 -5.06 -6.79
N LEU A 123 -2.15 -5.48 -7.12
CA LEU A 123 -0.93 -4.85 -6.63
C LEU A 123 -0.87 -3.37 -7.00
N LEU A 124 -1.14 -3.03 -8.26
CA LEU A 124 -1.15 -1.64 -8.70
C LEU A 124 -2.26 -0.83 -8.06
N ASP A 125 -3.43 -1.42 -7.82
CA ASP A 125 -4.57 -0.75 -7.18
C ASP A 125 -4.29 -0.47 -5.69
N VAL A 126 -3.74 -1.45 -4.97
CA VAL A 126 -3.38 -1.33 -3.54
C VAL A 126 -2.28 -0.30 -3.32
N VAL A 127 -1.28 -0.29 -4.21
CA VAL A 127 -0.16 0.67 -4.16
C VAL A 127 -0.61 2.08 -4.53
N ASP A 128 -1.56 2.22 -5.47
CA ASP A 128 -2.14 3.52 -5.82
C ASP A 128 -3.03 4.07 -4.70
N ASP A 129 -3.83 3.19 -4.09
CA ASP A 129 -4.69 3.48 -2.94
C ASP A 129 -3.97 3.31 -1.59
N ARG A 130 -2.80 3.94 -1.48
CA ARG A 130 -1.98 3.93 -0.26
C ARG A 130 -2.70 4.50 0.97
N LEU A 131 -3.72 5.32 0.79
CA LEU A 131 -4.44 5.93 1.91
C LEU A 131 -5.35 4.93 2.62
N ASN A 132 -6.01 4.06 1.86
CA ASN A 132 -6.94 3.06 2.38
C ASN A 132 -6.24 1.75 2.77
N TYR A 133 -5.16 1.36 2.10
CA TYR A 133 -4.42 0.13 2.44
C TYR A 133 -3.19 0.39 3.33
N GLY A 134 -2.58 1.57 3.29
CA GLY A 134 -1.36 1.85 4.07
C GLY A 134 -0.14 1.03 3.62
N VAL A 135 -0.13 0.51 2.40
CA VAL A 135 1.02 -0.21 1.82
C VAL A 135 1.93 0.81 1.15
N PHE A 136 3.17 0.89 1.64
CA PHE A 136 4.20 1.78 1.10
C PHE A 136 5.35 0.96 0.55
N LEU A 137 5.82 1.33 -0.64
CA LEU A 137 7.01 0.72 -1.25
C LEU A 137 8.28 1.18 -0.53
N ASP A 138 9.20 0.24 -0.34
CA ASP A 138 10.60 0.53 -0.04
C ASP A 138 11.43 0.48 -1.33
N ASP A 139 12.67 0.96 -1.29
CA ASP A 139 13.58 0.94 -2.44
C ASP A 139 13.73 -0.47 -3.02
N TYR A 140 13.80 -1.49 -2.14
CA TYR A 140 14.01 -2.87 -2.53
C TYR A 140 12.80 -3.47 -3.29
N THR A 141 11.59 -3.36 -2.75
CA THR A 141 10.36 -3.83 -3.41
C THR A 141 10.07 -3.02 -4.66
N GLY A 142 10.34 -1.71 -4.66
CA GLY A 142 10.24 -0.88 -5.85
C GLY A 142 11.15 -1.38 -6.98
N ASN A 143 12.42 -1.66 -6.69
CA ASN A 143 13.36 -2.20 -7.67
C ASN A 143 12.90 -3.56 -8.20
N LEU A 144 12.41 -4.44 -7.31
CA LEU A 144 11.89 -5.74 -7.68
C LEU A 144 10.67 -5.63 -8.64
N LEU A 145 9.72 -4.75 -8.32
CA LEU A 145 8.54 -4.51 -9.14
C LEU A 145 8.90 -3.89 -10.49
N MET A 146 9.79 -2.91 -10.49
CA MET A 146 10.26 -2.28 -11.73
C MET A 146 11.02 -3.26 -12.64
N ASP A 147 11.82 -4.18 -12.10
CA ASP A 147 12.48 -5.23 -12.89
C ASP A 147 11.48 -6.28 -13.43
N ARG A 148 10.47 -6.66 -12.62
CA ARG A 148 9.37 -7.52 -13.05
C ARG A 148 8.60 -6.91 -14.23
N PHE A 149 8.19 -5.64 -14.10
CA PHE A 149 7.45 -4.95 -15.14
C PHE A 149 8.29 -4.73 -16.40
N TRP A 150 9.60 -4.48 -16.23
CA TRP A 150 10.55 -4.46 -17.35
C TRP A 150 10.56 -5.77 -18.14
N LYS A 151 10.62 -6.91 -17.44
CA LYS A 151 10.59 -8.25 -18.06
C LYS A 151 9.27 -8.52 -18.80
N SER A 152 8.15 -8.04 -18.25
CA SER A 152 6.83 -8.15 -18.86
C SER A 152 6.60 -7.19 -20.04
N LYS A 153 7.44 -6.15 -20.17
CA LYS A 153 7.29 -4.99 -21.09
C LYS A 153 6.08 -4.11 -20.79
N ASP A 154 5.58 -4.13 -19.56
CA ASP A 154 4.56 -3.20 -19.10
C ASP A 154 5.21 -1.95 -18.52
N PHE A 155 5.48 -0.97 -19.40
CA PHE A 155 6.09 0.29 -18.98
C PHE A 155 5.11 1.21 -18.25
N ALA A 156 3.79 1.04 -18.43
CA ALA A 156 2.78 1.83 -17.75
C ALA A 156 2.73 1.46 -16.26
N ALA A 157 2.70 0.16 -15.96
CA ALA A 157 2.80 -0.33 -14.59
C ALA A 157 4.12 0.11 -13.91
N GLY A 158 5.25 -0.04 -14.60
CA GLY A 158 6.55 0.42 -14.10
C GLY A 158 6.60 1.93 -13.82
N ALA A 159 6.02 2.74 -14.71
CA ALA A 159 5.93 4.19 -14.50
C ALA A 159 4.96 4.57 -13.37
N LYS A 160 3.88 3.79 -13.16
CA LYS A 160 2.98 3.96 -12.01
C LYS A 160 3.71 3.67 -10.70
N ILE A 161 4.51 2.60 -10.63
CA ILE A 161 5.38 2.32 -9.47
C ILE A 161 6.39 3.45 -9.24
N ALA A 162 7.07 3.92 -10.29
CA ALA A 162 8.00 5.04 -10.21
C ALA A 162 7.35 6.33 -9.68
N SER A 163 6.09 6.57 -10.05
CA SER A 163 5.33 7.74 -9.57
C SER A 163 5.06 7.69 -8.06
N GLN A 164 5.01 6.51 -7.44
CA GLN A 164 4.84 6.40 -6.00
C GLN A 164 6.06 6.89 -5.24
N PHE A 165 7.27 6.64 -5.74
CA PHE A 165 8.51 7.23 -5.19
C PHE A 165 8.51 8.75 -5.30
N MET A 166 7.92 9.28 -6.37
CA MET A 166 7.70 10.73 -6.49
C MET A 166 6.69 11.25 -5.46
N LEU A 167 5.61 10.50 -5.19
CA LEU A 167 4.61 10.86 -4.18
C LEU A 167 5.13 10.76 -2.74
N GLN A 168 6.08 9.85 -2.50
CA GLN A 168 6.78 9.71 -1.23
C GLN A 168 7.96 10.67 -1.08
N GLU A 169 8.32 11.38 -2.16
CA GLU A 169 9.53 12.21 -2.26
C GLU A 169 10.84 11.48 -1.94
N ASP A 170 10.89 10.16 -2.19
CA ASP A 170 12.04 9.32 -1.85
C ASP A 170 12.82 8.88 -3.09
N PHE A 171 13.75 9.74 -3.52
CA PHE A 171 14.71 9.45 -4.59
C PHE A 171 16.14 9.55 -4.07
N LYS A 172 16.48 8.68 -3.13
CA LYS A 172 17.84 8.56 -2.57
C LYS A 172 18.63 7.44 -3.25
N HIS A 173 17.95 6.34 -3.57
CA HIS A 173 18.61 5.13 -4.04
C HIS A 173 18.92 5.18 -5.55
N PRO A 174 20.19 5.00 -5.97
CA PRO A 174 20.58 5.16 -7.36
C PRO A 174 19.92 4.20 -8.34
N VAL A 175 19.65 2.96 -7.91
CA VAL A 175 18.99 1.93 -8.75
C VAL A 175 17.53 2.32 -8.98
N THR A 176 16.84 2.75 -7.93
CA THR A 176 15.43 3.19 -7.96
C THR A 176 15.26 4.38 -8.91
N ILE A 177 16.17 5.37 -8.83
CA ILE A 177 16.19 6.53 -9.72
C ILE A 177 16.37 6.10 -11.18
N ASN A 178 17.35 5.24 -11.47
CA ASN A 178 17.64 4.81 -12.84
C ASN A 178 16.49 3.99 -13.43
N PHE A 179 15.87 3.11 -12.65
CA PHE A 179 14.68 2.37 -13.08
C PHE A 179 13.49 3.30 -13.32
N ALA A 180 13.25 4.27 -12.43
CA ALA A 180 12.18 5.24 -12.59
C ALA A 180 12.33 6.02 -13.91
N LEU A 181 13.53 6.53 -14.20
CA LEU A 181 13.82 7.23 -15.45
C LEU A 181 13.63 6.33 -16.67
N LEU A 182 14.08 5.08 -16.60
CA LEU A 182 13.94 4.11 -17.69
C LEU A 182 12.46 3.82 -17.99
N HIS A 183 11.65 3.54 -16.97
CA HIS A 183 10.23 3.24 -17.16
C HIS A 183 9.45 4.46 -17.65
N CYS A 184 9.66 5.63 -17.04
CA CYS A 184 9.03 6.86 -17.48
C CYS A 184 9.39 7.22 -18.92
N TYR A 185 10.66 7.07 -19.34
CA TYR A 185 11.07 7.29 -20.73
C TYR A 185 10.36 6.33 -21.69
N ASN A 186 10.36 5.03 -21.40
CA ASN A 186 9.72 4.05 -22.29
C ASN A 186 8.20 4.19 -22.35
N TYR A 187 7.57 4.63 -21.26
CA TYR A 187 6.16 4.99 -21.26
C TYR A 187 5.86 6.18 -22.18
N LEU A 188 6.73 7.21 -22.23
CA LEU A 188 6.55 8.33 -23.17
C LEU A 188 6.75 7.91 -24.63
N VAL A 189 7.66 6.98 -24.89
CA VAL A 189 7.90 6.43 -26.25
C VAL A 189 6.70 5.57 -26.69
N ALA A 190 6.19 4.73 -25.81
CA ALA A 190 5.09 3.81 -26.06
C ALA A 190 4.08 3.90 -24.90
N PRO A 191 3.10 4.83 -24.98
CA PRO A 191 2.11 4.99 -23.92
C PRO A 191 1.25 3.74 -23.81
N GLY A 192 1.29 3.09 -22.64
CA GLY A 192 0.45 1.95 -22.30
C GLY A 192 -0.87 2.36 -21.66
N GLU A 193 -1.68 1.37 -21.30
CA GLU A 193 -2.94 1.59 -20.57
C GLU A 193 -2.63 2.05 -19.13
N TRP A 194 -3.09 3.25 -18.77
CA TRP A 194 -2.97 3.78 -17.41
C TRP A 194 -4.28 3.55 -16.66
N VAL A 195 -4.37 2.43 -15.94
CA VAL A 195 -5.55 2.12 -15.13
C VAL A 195 -5.60 3.03 -13.92
N GLN A 196 -6.63 3.89 -13.87
CA GLN A 196 -6.97 4.68 -12.70
C GLN A 196 -7.88 3.85 -11.79
N ALA A 197 -7.68 3.95 -10.47
CA ALA A 197 -8.58 3.33 -9.53
C ALA A 197 -10.03 3.81 -9.78
N PRO A 198 -11.03 2.90 -9.75
CA PRO A 198 -12.41 3.28 -9.92
C PRO A 198 -12.80 4.26 -8.81
N VAL A 199 -13.45 5.37 -9.17
CA VAL A 199 -14.03 6.28 -8.19
C VAL A 199 -15.11 5.49 -7.44
N PRO A 200 -15.08 5.41 -6.09
CA PRO A 200 -16.08 4.69 -5.33
C PRO A 200 -17.49 5.16 -5.72
N GLU A 201 -18.36 4.22 -6.09
CA GLU A 201 -19.76 4.53 -6.38
C GLU A 201 -20.42 5.00 -5.07
N GLU A 202 -20.89 6.26 -5.03
CA GLU A 202 -21.60 6.78 -3.86
C GLU A 202 -22.90 5.97 -3.65
N PRO A 203 -23.13 5.34 -2.49
CA PRO A 203 -24.37 4.59 -2.24
C PRO A 203 -25.59 5.53 -2.26
N GLU A 204 -26.65 5.14 -2.98
CA GLU A 204 -27.85 5.96 -3.22
C GLU A 204 -28.60 6.35 -1.93
N ASP A 205 -28.41 5.60 -0.84
CA ASP A 205 -29.15 5.72 0.41
C ASP A 205 -28.47 6.58 1.51
N GLU A 206 -27.33 7.21 1.23
CA GLU A 206 -26.64 8.05 2.22
C GLU A 206 -27.34 9.40 2.43
N VAL A 207 -27.76 9.66 3.68
CA VAL A 207 -28.24 10.97 4.13
C VAL A 207 -27.07 11.96 4.11
N LYS A 208 -26.97 12.73 3.02
CA LYS A 208 -25.95 13.78 2.85
C LYS A 208 -26.09 14.85 3.94
N VAL A 209 -25.30 14.73 5.01
CA VAL A 209 -25.13 15.81 5.99
C VAL A 209 -24.32 16.90 5.31
N ARG A 210 -24.95 18.04 5.02
CA ARG A 210 -24.24 19.22 4.49
C ARG A 210 -23.30 19.78 5.54
N VAL A 211 -22.05 19.33 5.51
CA VAL A 211 -20.95 20.00 6.21
C VAL A 211 -20.71 21.33 5.49
N LYS A 212 -20.86 22.44 6.22
CA LYS A 212 -20.46 23.77 5.72
C LYS A 212 -18.93 23.75 5.61
N TYR A 213 -18.44 23.62 4.38
CA TYR A 213 -17.04 23.82 3.97
C TYR A 213 -16.03 22.72 4.35
N LEU A 214 -15.68 21.90 3.35
CA LEU A 214 -14.28 21.60 3.05
C LEU A 214 -14.10 21.67 1.53
N ARG A 215 -14.11 22.88 0.95
CA ARG A 215 -13.52 23.04 -0.39
C ARG A 215 -12.02 22.89 -0.16
N ASN A 216 -11.36 21.93 -0.79
CA ASN A 216 -9.91 22.00 -0.91
C ASN A 216 -9.63 23.25 -1.79
N PRO A 217 -9.22 24.40 -1.22
CA PRO A 217 -9.08 25.63 -1.98
C PRO A 217 -7.79 25.64 -2.82
N PHE A 218 -6.91 24.67 -2.57
CA PHE A 218 -5.57 24.61 -3.07
C PHE A 218 -5.37 23.23 -3.72
N ASP A 219 -5.34 23.23 -5.06
CA ASP A 219 -4.75 22.13 -5.83
C ASP A 219 -3.24 22.17 -5.57
N ASP A 220 -2.73 21.16 -4.86
CA ASP A 220 -1.31 21.13 -4.49
C ASP A 220 -0.39 20.66 -5.63
N GLU A 221 -0.98 20.31 -6.77
CA GLU A 221 -0.31 19.72 -7.92
C GLU A 221 0.68 18.59 -7.50
N HIS A 222 0.36 17.85 -6.44
CA HIS A 222 1.14 16.73 -5.94
C HIS A 222 0.29 15.48 -5.73
N PHE A 223 -0.73 15.55 -4.89
CA PHE A 223 -1.65 14.45 -4.65
C PHE A 223 -2.90 14.53 -5.54
N ASP A 224 -3.23 15.73 -6.02
CA ASP A 224 -4.40 15.97 -6.87
C ASP A 224 -4.17 15.63 -8.36
N LEU A 225 -2.94 15.29 -8.76
CA LEU A 225 -2.64 14.93 -10.16
C LEU A 225 -3.29 13.60 -10.55
N LYS A 226 -4.13 13.65 -11.59
CA LYS A 226 -4.72 12.46 -12.23
C LYS A 226 -4.21 12.20 -13.64
N ASP A 227 -3.70 13.23 -14.32
CA ASP A 227 -3.23 13.12 -15.70
C ASP A 227 -1.93 12.29 -15.77
N PRO A 228 -1.92 11.13 -16.45
CA PRO A 228 -0.75 10.23 -16.48
C PRO A 228 0.51 10.92 -17.02
N VAL A 229 0.37 11.74 -18.06
CA VAL A 229 1.50 12.45 -18.69
C VAL A 229 2.11 13.47 -17.74
N LYS A 230 1.29 14.17 -16.94
CA LYS A 230 1.80 15.12 -15.93
C LYS A 230 2.46 14.40 -14.77
N ILE A 231 1.90 13.28 -14.32
CA ILE A 231 2.49 12.43 -13.27
C ILE A 231 3.88 11.95 -13.72
N VAL A 232 3.98 11.39 -14.93
CA VAL A 232 5.24 10.93 -15.50
C VAL A 232 6.22 12.09 -15.70
N GLY A 233 5.74 13.24 -16.19
CA GLY A 233 6.55 14.45 -16.34
C GLY A 233 7.15 14.92 -15.02
N LYS A 234 6.34 14.98 -13.96
CA LYS A 234 6.79 15.34 -12.61
C LYS A 234 7.77 14.30 -12.07
N THR A 235 7.50 13.01 -12.26
CA THR A 235 8.39 11.92 -11.85
C THR A 235 9.77 12.05 -12.51
N LEU A 236 9.83 12.31 -13.81
CA LEU A 236 11.08 12.55 -14.54
C LEU A 236 11.84 13.77 -14.00
N ALA A 237 11.13 14.88 -13.76
CA ALA A 237 11.74 16.11 -13.26
C ALA A 237 12.36 15.94 -11.87
N VAL A 238 11.69 15.21 -10.98
CA VAL A 238 12.16 14.95 -9.62
C VAL A 238 13.30 13.92 -9.62
N ALA A 239 13.16 12.81 -10.33
CA ALA A 239 14.18 11.75 -10.39
C ALA A 239 15.51 12.25 -11.00
N ALA A 240 15.44 13.13 -12.01
CA ALA A 240 16.62 13.71 -12.66
C ALA A 240 17.22 14.92 -11.90
N LYS A 241 16.70 15.28 -10.72
CA LYS A 241 17.03 16.56 -10.07
C LYS A 241 18.51 16.71 -9.69
N ASN A 242 19.12 15.63 -9.22
CA ASN A 242 20.45 15.65 -8.58
C ASN A 242 21.59 15.20 -9.51
N ARG A 243 21.34 15.03 -10.82
CA ARG A 243 22.34 14.52 -11.77
C ARG A 243 22.65 15.50 -12.88
N ASP A 244 23.92 15.51 -13.29
CA ASP A 244 24.48 16.51 -14.20
C ASP A 244 24.73 16.02 -15.63
N ASP A 245 24.37 14.77 -15.95
CA ASP A 245 24.56 14.22 -17.30
C ASP A 245 23.63 14.87 -18.32
N CYS A 246 24.05 14.88 -19.59
CA CYS A 246 23.26 15.47 -20.69
C CYS A 246 21.87 14.81 -20.83
N VAL A 247 21.79 13.49 -20.67
CA VAL A 247 20.53 12.72 -20.69
C VAL A 247 19.62 13.12 -19.53
N HIS A 248 20.14 13.16 -18.30
CA HIS A 248 19.38 13.54 -17.11
C HIS A 248 18.87 14.98 -17.21
N LYS A 249 19.69 15.91 -17.69
CA LYS A 249 19.29 17.30 -17.95
C LYS A 249 18.18 17.39 -18.99
N SER A 250 18.28 16.62 -20.07
CA SER A 250 17.24 16.56 -21.11
C SER A 250 15.92 16.02 -20.57
N LEU A 251 15.97 14.91 -19.82
CA LEU A 251 14.79 14.31 -19.18
C LEU A 251 14.15 15.25 -18.15
N ARG A 252 14.95 16.01 -17.40
CA ARG A 252 14.45 17.02 -16.46
C ARG A 252 13.70 18.14 -17.16
N VAL A 253 14.28 18.71 -18.22
CA VAL A 253 13.66 19.80 -18.98
C VAL A 253 12.34 19.34 -19.61
N VAL A 254 12.33 18.15 -20.22
CA VAL A 254 11.11 17.56 -20.78
C VAL A 254 10.09 17.21 -19.70
N GLY A 255 10.53 16.68 -18.56
CA GLY A 255 9.65 16.40 -17.42
C GLY A 255 8.95 17.66 -16.89
N LEU A 256 9.69 18.76 -16.74
CA LEU A 256 9.13 20.05 -16.30
C LEU A 256 8.15 20.64 -17.33
N ALA A 257 8.42 20.46 -18.62
CA ALA A 257 7.54 20.88 -19.69
C ALA A 257 6.23 20.04 -19.70
N LEU A 258 6.32 18.71 -19.57
CA LEU A 258 5.16 17.82 -19.48
C LEU A 258 4.32 18.05 -18.21
N PHE A 259 4.96 18.46 -17.12
CA PHE A 259 4.28 18.83 -15.88
C PHE A 259 3.55 20.19 -15.99
N GLY A 260 3.88 21.03 -16.98
CA GLY A 260 3.28 22.36 -17.15
C GLY A 260 4.01 23.49 -16.44
N ARG A 261 5.22 23.26 -15.91
CA ARG A 261 6.07 24.28 -15.26
C ARG A 261 7.14 24.79 -16.23
N GLU A 262 6.69 25.38 -17.33
CA GLU A 262 7.57 25.83 -18.42
C GLU A 262 8.61 26.87 -17.97
N GLU A 263 8.26 27.77 -17.05
CA GLU A 263 9.18 28.79 -16.53
C GLU A 263 10.41 28.19 -15.83
N LEU A 264 10.21 27.07 -15.12
CA LEU A 264 11.31 26.38 -14.45
C LEU A 264 12.20 25.69 -15.47
N ALA A 265 11.60 25.10 -16.52
CA ALA A 265 12.36 24.54 -17.63
C ALA A 265 13.22 25.62 -18.32
N ARG A 266 12.68 26.80 -18.61
CA ARG A 266 13.45 27.93 -19.18
C ARG A 266 14.60 28.37 -18.27
N LYS A 267 14.38 28.40 -16.96
CA LYS A 267 15.45 28.75 -15.99
C LYS A 267 16.58 27.71 -15.98
N GLU A 268 16.27 26.43 -16.09
CA GLU A 268 17.28 25.36 -16.16
C GLU A 268 18.09 25.43 -17.47
N VAL A 269 17.43 25.73 -18.59
CA VAL A 269 18.07 25.94 -19.90
C VAL A 269 18.92 27.22 -19.90
N ALA A 270 18.49 28.29 -19.24
CA ALA A 270 19.24 29.55 -19.20
C ALA A 270 20.47 29.51 -18.26
N LYS A 271 20.42 28.71 -17.20
CA LYS A 271 21.52 28.61 -16.21
C LYS A 271 22.71 27.82 -16.71
N ASN A 272 22.50 26.94 -17.68
CA ASN A 272 23.51 26.00 -18.15
C ASN A 272 23.56 26.04 -19.68
N ASN A 273 24.76 26.07 -20.26
CA ASN A 273 24.95 25.92 -21.72
C ASN A 273 24.68 24.44 -22.10
N VAL A 274 23.43 23.98 -21.94
CA VAL A 274 23.05 22.56 -21.93
C VAL A 274 23.00 22.01 -23.35
N LYS A 275 23.78 20.96 -23.59
CA LYS A 275 23.57 20.09 -24.75
C LYS A 275 22.41 19.16 -24.44
N LEU A 276 21.35 19.22 -25.24
CA LEU A 276 20.14 18.42 -25.05
C LEU A 276 20.10 17.26 -26.03
N VAL A 277 19.36 16.19 -25.71
CA VAL A 277 19.21 15.03 -26.57
C VAL A 277 17.98 15.16 -27.46
N LYS A 278 18.15 15.02 -28.79
CA LYS A 278 17.07 15.14 -29.79
C LYS A 278 15.86 14.25 -29.48
N GLU A 279 16.13 12.97 -29.23
CA GLU A 279 15.09 11.95 -29.00
C GLU A 279 14.16 12.32 -27.84
N VAL A 280 14.72 12.89 -26.77
CA VAL A 280 13.94 13.30 -25.59
C VAL A 280 13.06 14.52 -25.89
N VAL A 281 13.60 15.50 -26.63
CA VAL A 281 12.85 16.71 -27.01
C VAL A 281 11.71 16.39 -27.98
N ASP A 282 11.89 15.40 -28.85
CA ASP A 282 10.86 14.98 -29.80
C ASP A 282 9.62 14.37 -29.13
N LEU A 283 9.77 13.79 -27.93
CA LEU A 283 8.67 13.24 -27.12
C LEU A 283 7.69 14.30 -26.60
N LEU A 284 8.03 15.60 -26.68
CA LEU A 284 7.10 16.65 -26.28
C LEU A 284 5.94 16.77 -27.29
N PRO A 285 4.68 16.91 -26.81
CA PRO A 285 3.56 17.26 -27.67
C PRO A 285 3.80 18.57 -28.42
N GLN A 286 3.22 18.72 -29.61
CA GLN A 286 3.35 19.95 -30.42
C GLN A 286 2.73 21.18 -29.74
N ASP A 287 1.83 20.97 -28.79
CA ASP A 287 1.10 22.01 -28.06
C ASP A 287 1.97 22.77 -27.05
N VAL A 288 3.17 22.25 -26.73
CA VAL A 288 4.09 22.85 -25.76
C VAL A 288 4.97 23.89 -26.45
N ALA A 289 4.82 25.17 -26.06
CA ALA A 289 5.54 26.30 -26.66
C ALA A 289 7.07 26.13 -26.57
N LEU A 290 7.56 25.49 -25.50
CA LEU A 290 8.98 25.18 -25.31
C LEU A 290 9.58 24.31 -26.41
N LYS A 291 8.81 23.49 -27.12
CA LYS A 291 9.36 22.61 -28.16
C LYS A 291 10.06 23.40 -29.27
N GLN A 292 9.52 24.56 -29.63
CA GLN A 292 10.11 25.44 -30.66
C GLN A 292 11.39 26.13 -30.17
N GLU A 293 11.45 26.47 -28.88
CA GLU A 293 12.63 27.07 -28.25
C GLU A 293 13.76 26.03 -28.09
N LEU A 294 13.43 24.79 -27.70
CA LEU A 294 14.40 23.71 -27.51
C LEU A 294 14.98 23.19 -28.84
N ALA A 295 14.22 23.27 -29.93
CA ALA A 295 14.69 22.89 -31.26
C ALA A 295 15.82 23.77 -31.81
N GLN A 296 16.00 24.98 -31.24
CA GLN A 296 17.03 25.95 -31.66
C GLN A 296 18.38 25.73 -30.96
N LEU A 297 18.46 24.82 -29.99
CA LEU A 297 19.67 24.53 -29.21
C LEU A 297 20.57 23.48 -29.87
N ASP A 298 21.83 23.41 -29.43
CA ASP A 298 22.77 22.37 -29.84
C ASP A 298 22.32 20.99 -29.30
N LEU A 299 21.71 20.21 -30.19
CA LEU A 299 21.14 18.91 -29.86
C LEU A 299 22.09 17.76 -30.23
N ILE A 300 22.40 16.91 -29.25
CA ILE A 300 23.15 15.66 -29.40
C ILE A 300 22.21 14.55 -29.86
N SER A 301 22.70 13.70 -30.77
CA SER A 301 22.05 12.44 -31.12
C SER A 301 22.73 11.32 -30.33
N GLU A 302 22.10 10.90 -29.23
CA GLU A 302 22.49 9.73 -28.44
C GLU A 302 21.25 8.86 -28.28
N ASP A 303 21.43 7.54 -28.34
CA ASP A 303 20.37 6.57 -28.06
C ASP A 303 20.10 6.56 -26.54
N VAL A 304 19.04 7.24 -26.15
CA VAL A 304 18.67 7.45 -24.74
C VAL A 304 18.35 6.12 -24.08
N HIS A 305 17.74 5.21 -24.84
CA HIS A 305 17.35 3.90 -24.34
C HIS A 305 18.59 3.10 -23.93
N VAL A 306 19.61 3.03 -24.78
CA VAL A 306 20.87 2.32 -24.47
C VAL A 306 21.61 2.95 -23.30
N VAL A 307 21.65 4.28 -23.21
CA VAL A 307 22.32 4.98 -22.11
C VAL A 307 21.61 4.69 -20.77
N LEU A 308 20.29 4.78 -20.72
CA LEU A 308 19.52 4.50 -19.49
C LEU A 308 19.65 3.03 -19.06
N GLN A 309 19.60 2.08 -20.01
CA GLN A 309 19.84 0.66 -19.70
C GLN A 309 21.24 0.43 -19.12
N LYS A 310 22.26 1.06 -19.70
CA LYS A 310 23.64 0.97 -19.21
C LYS A 310 23.76 1.55 -17.80
N GLN A 311 23.14 2.69 -17.52
CA GLN A 311 23.14 3.31 -16.20
C GLN A 311 22.45 2.45 -15.14
N VAL A 312 21.32 1.80 -15.48
CA VAL A 312 20.69 0.80 -14.61
C VAL A 312 21.68 -0.33 -14.33
N ALA A 313 22.24 -0.96 -15.37
CA ALA A 313 23.17 -2.07 -15.21
C ALA A 313 24.41 -1.72 -14.36
N GLU A 314 24.99 -0.53 -14.56
CA GLU A 314 26.11 -0.03 -13.76
C GLU A 314 25.71 0.17 -12.29
N SER A 315 24.58 0.83 -12.02
CA SER A 315 24.09 1.02 -10.64
C SER A 315 23.80 -0.29 -9.92
N VAL A 316 23.19 -1.26 -10.62
CA VAL A 316 22.91 -2.58 -10.05
C VAL A 316 24.22 -3.28 -9.72
N SER A 317 25.19 -3.28 -10.64
CA SER A 317 26.50 -3.95 -10.39
C SER A 317 27.26 -3.40 -9.19
N GLN A 318 27.09 -2.11 -8.87
CA GLN A 318 27.81 -1.45 -7.77
C GLN A 318 27.13 -1.61 -6.41
N ILE A 319 25.79 -1.71 -6.40
CA ILE A 319 24.98 -1.60 -5.18
C ILE A 319 24.32 -2.94 -4.80
N SER A 320 24.09 -3.85 -5.76
CA SER A 320 23.32 -5.08 -5.53
C SER A 320 23.81 -5.92 -4.37
N GLU A 321 25.13 -6.06 -4.18
CA GLU A 321 25.68 -6.85 -3.08
C GLU A 321 25.39 -6.21 -1.71
N LYS A 322 25.43 -4.88 -1.65
CA LYS A 322 25.09 -4.12 -0.43
C LYS A 322 23.60 -4.19 -0.13
N ASP A 323 22.76 -4.06 -1.15
CA ASP A 323 21.29 -4.18 -1.01
C ASP A 323 20.91 -5.56 -0.51
N ILE A 324 21.51 -6.62 -1.08
CA ILE A 324 21.27 -8.00 -0.65
C ILE A 324 21.66 -8.15 0.82
N ALA A 325 22.88 -7.73 1.20
CA ALA A 325 23.34 -7.83 2.59
C ALA A 325 22.41 -7.07 3.56
N ASN A 326 22.05 -5.84 3.22
CA ASN A 326 21.14 -5.02 4.01
C ASN A 326 19.76 -5.68 4.14
N GLN A 327 19.21 -6.22 3.04
CA GLN A 327 17.91 -6.88 3.05
C GLN A 327 17.92 -8.15 3.93
N CYS A 328 19.00 -8.93 3.88
CA CYS A 328 19.18 -10.09 4.74
C CYS A 328 19.18 -9.73 6.23
N ASP A 329 19.79 -8.59 6.58
CA ASP A 329 19.81 -8.11 7.96
C ASP A 329 18.44 -7.53 8.38
N VAL A 330 17.75 -6.84 7.47
CA VAL A 330 16.39 -6.34 7.68
C VAL A 330 15.40 -7.49 7.94
N PHE A 331 15.52 -8.62 7.24
CA PHE A 331 14.68 -9.78 7.48
C PHE A 331 14.84 -10.35 8.90
N LYS A 332 16.06 -10.37 9.44
CA LYS A 332 16.31 -10.78 10.83
C LYS A 332 15.72 -9.77 11.82
N GLN A 333 15.91 -8.48 11.55
CA GLN A 333 15.34 -7.41 12.39
C GLN A 333 13.82 -7.49 12.46
N TRP A 334 13.14 -7.82 11.36
CA TRP A 334 11.69 -8.01 11.35
C TRP A 334 11.22 -9.17 12.22
N GLU A 335 11.99 -10.26 12.30
CA GLU A 335 11.69 -11.35 13.21
C GLU A 335 11.79 -10.89 14.68
N ASP A 336 12.87 -10.19 15.02
CA ASP A 336 13.09 -9.64 16.36
C ASP A 336 12.01 -8.61 16.74
N ASP A 337 11.66 -7.70 15.82
CA ASP A 337 10.65 -6.67 16.03
C ASP A 337 9.26 -7.29 16.19
N ARG A 338 8.93 -8.33 15.41
CA ARG A 338 7.68 -9.08 15.57
C ARG A 338 7.60 -9.77 16.93
N LEU A 339 8.67 -10.44 17.35
CA LEU A 339 8.72 -11.10 18.67
C LEU A 339 8.58 -10.08 19.81
N ARG A 340 9.23 -8.91 19.68
CA ARG A 340 9.09 -7.82 20.64
C ARG A 340 7.66 -7.30 20.70
N ALA A 341 7.04 -7.02 19.55
CA ALA A 341 5.67 -6.52 19.48
C ALA A 341 4.65 -7.53 20.03
N LEU A 342 4.86 -8.83 19.78
CA LEU A 342 4.04 -9.91 20.31
C LEU A 342 4.15 -10.00 21.84
N GLU A 343 5.37 -9.92 22.39
CA GLU A 343 5.57 -9.93 23.84
C GLU A 343 4.95 -8.67 24.48
N GLU A 344 5.08 -7.50 23.86
CA GLU A 344 4.40 -6.29 24.33
C GLU A 344 2.86 -6.45 24.33
N GLN A 345 2.29 -7.00 23.25
CA GLN A 345 0.86 -7.29 23.18
C GLN A 345 0.42 -8.23 24.30
N LYS A 346 1.19 -9.31 24.54
CA LYS A 346 0.94 -10.26 25.62
C LYS A 346 0.99 -9.61 27.01
N GLN A 347 1.98 -8.76 27.27
CA GLN A 347 2.07 -8.03 28.54
C GLN A 347 0.91 -7.05 28.73
N ARG A 348 0.47 -6.38 27.66
CA ARG A 348 -0.71 -5.50 27.69
C ARG A 348 -1.98 -6.30 28.04
N LEU A 349 -2.17 -7.48 27.46
CA LEU A 349 -3.30 -8.36 27.76
C LEU A 349 -3.27 -8.83 29.22
N LEU A 350 -2.13 -9.36 29.70
CA LEU A 350 -1.99 -9.79 31.10
C LEU A 350 -2.24 -8.67 32.10
N THR A 351 -1.79 -7.44 31.77
CA THR A 351 -2.03 -6.27 32.62
C THR A 351 -3.52 -5.91 32.64
N ALA A 352 -4.19 -5.94 31.49
CA ALA A 352 -5.63 -5.68 31.38
C ALA A 352 -6.47 -6.72 32.15
N GLU A 353 -6.11 -8.00 32.06
CA GLU A 353 -6.76 -9.08 32.82
C GLU A 353 -6.61 -8.87 34.33
N ARG A 354 -5.40 -8.58 34.81
CA ARG A 354 -5.15 -8.28 36.23
C ARG A 354 -5.92 -7.06 36.71
N LEU A 355 -6.00 -6.00 35.90
CA LEU A 355 -6.78 -4.81 36.25
C LEU A 355 -8.27 -5.16 36.36
N ALA A 356 -8.82 -5.94 35.44
CA ALA A 356 -10.21 -6.39 35.50
C ALA A 356 -10.48 -7.27 36.72
N GLU A 357 -9.55 -8.16 37.09
CA GLU A 357 -9.63 -8.95 38.31
C GLU A 357 -9.65 -8.08 39.57
N VAL A 358 -8.76 -7.07 39.64
CA VAL A 358 -8.70 -6.13 40.76
C VAL A 358 -9.98 -5.31 40.86
N GLU A 359 -10.53 -4.83 39.74
CA GLU A 359 -11.81 -4.11 39.72
C GLU A 359 -12.96 -4.98 40.21
N ASN A 360 -13.02 -6.25 39.79
CA ASN A 360 -14.03 -7.19 40.24
C ASN A 360 -13.90 -7.49 41.74
N LEU A 361 -12.68 -7.66 42.23
CA LEU A 361 -12.42 -7.83 43.67
C LEU A 361 -12.82 -6.57 44.46
N GLN A 362 -12.48 -5.38 43.98
CA GLN A 362 -12.88 -4.12 44.61
C GLN A 362 -14.39 -3.99 44.71
N LYS A 363 -15.13 -4.26 43.62
CA LYS A 363 -16.61 -4.27 43.64
C LYS A 363 -17.14 -5.28 44.66
N SER A 364 -16.59 -6.49 44.69
CA SER A 364 -17.02 -7.52 45.64
C SER A 364 -16.73 -7.15 47.11
N LEU A 365 -15.63 -6.43 47.36
CA LEU A 365 -15.28 -5.95 48.70
C LEU A 365 -16.19 -4.79 49.11
N GLN A 366 -16.47 -3.85 48.19
CA GLN A 366 -17.44 -2.77 48.43
C GLN A 366 -18.83 -3.32 48.74
N GLU A 367 -19.31 -4.32 48.02
CA GLU A 367 -20.59 -4.98 48.31
C GLU A 367 -20.60 -5.65 49.70
N LYS A 368 -19.49 -6.28 50.11
CA LYS A 368 -19.37 -6.89 51.43
C LYS A 368 -19.31 -5.83 52.53
N GLU A 369 -18.57 -4.76 52.30
CA GLU A 369 -18.48 -3.61 53.21
C GLU A 369 -19.85 -2.96 53.39
N GLN A 370 -20.57 -2.67 52.30
CA GLN A 370 -21.94 -2.13 52.37
C GLN A 370 -22.87 -3.03 53.17
N LYS A 371 -22.78 -4.35 53.02
CA LYS A 371 -23.59 -5.31 53.81
C LYS A 371 -23.22 -5.31 55.29
N LEU A 372 -21.94 -5.15 55.62
CA LEU A 372 -21.46 -5.11 57.00
C LEU A 372 -21.87 -3.81 57.70
N TRP A 373 -21.68 -2.68 57.03
CA TRP A 373 -21.99 -1.35 57.56
C TRP A 373 -23.43 -0.90 57.27
N PHE A 374 -24.28 -1.79 56.77
CA PHE A 374 -25.66 -1.50 56.40
C PHE A 374 -26.45 -0.88 57.56
N PHE A 375 -26.40 -1.49 58.74
CA PHE A 375 -27.15 -1.04 59.92
C PHE A 375 -26.63 0.26 60.51
N GLU A 376 -25.36 0.59 60.30
CA GLU A 376 -24.77 1.85 60.79
C GLU A 376 -25.03 3.02 59.84
N ASN A 377 -25.25 2.72 58.55
CA ASN A 377 -25.50 3.70 57.49
C ASN A 377 -26.95 3.68 56.96
N GLU A 378 -27.87 3.03 57.66
CA GLU A 378 -29.25 2.80 57.22
C GLU A 378 -29.95 4.13 56.85
N GLU A 379 -29.90 5.14 57.71
CA GLU A 379 -30.49 6.46 57.47
C GLU A 379 -29.94 7.16 56.21
N ASN A 380 -28.63 7.03 55.96
CA ASN A 380 -27.97 7.61 54.80
C ASN A 380 -28.36 6.88 53.51
N ILE A 381 -28.51 5.57 53.57
CA ILE A 381 -28.94 4.74 52.44
C ILE A 381 -30.40 5.03 52.11
N GLU A 382 -31.26 5.18 53.12
CA GLU A 382 -32.67 5.56 52.94
C GLU A 382 -32.81 6.95 52.30
N LEU A 383 -32.04 7.94 52.77
CA LEU A 383 -31.96 9.27 52.15
C LEU A 383 -31.55 9.21 50.67
N ALA A 384 -30.53 8.44 50.32
CA ALA A 384 -30.08 8.27 48.93
C ALA A 384 -31.12 7.55 48.04
N ILE A 385 -31.86 6.58 48.59
CA ILE A 385 -32.97 5.91 47.90
C ILE A 385 -34.12 6.91 47.68
N GLU A 386 -34.44 7.73 48.67
CA GLU A 386 -35.49 8.74 48.55
C GLU A 386 -35.14 9.79 47.49
N GLU A 387 -33.91 10.32 47.49
CA GLU A 387 -33.41 11.26 46.49
C GLU A 387 -33.41 10.67 45.06
N SER A 388 -32.93 9.44 44.89
CA SER A 388 -32.92 8.78 43.58
C SER A 388 -34.34 8.45 43.07
N SER A 389 -35.26 8.08 43.97
CA SER A 389 -36.67 7.87 43.64
C SER A 389 -37.40 9.18 43.30
N ALA A 390 -37.07 10.28 43.98
CA ALA A 390 -37.58 11.62 43.68
C ALA A 390 -37.10 12.11 42.31
N ALA A 391 -35.83 11.86 41.97
CA ALA A 391 -35.27 12.17 40.65
C ALA A 391 -35.95 11.37 39.51
N LEU A 392 -36.34 10.11 39.76
CA LEU A 392 -37.12 9.29 38.82
C LEU A 392 -38.56 9.79 38.66
N ARG A 393 -39.20 10.26 39.73
CA ARG A 393 -40.55 10.86 39.70
C ARG A 393 -40.60 12.17 38.90
N HIS A 394 -39.48 12.90 38.82
CA HIS A 394 -39.38 14.15 38.05
C HIS A 394 -38.95 13.98 36.59
N LYS A 395 -38.66 12.78 36.09
CA LYS A 395 -38.47 12.56 34.65
C LYS A 395 -39.84 12.61 33.94
N PRO A 396 -40.10 13.59 33.05
CA PRO A 396 -41.33 13.60 32.29
C PRO A 396 -41.36 12.37 31.40
N THR A 397 -42.31 11.47 31.64
CA THR A 397 -42.67 10.41 30.69
C THR A 397 -43.05 11.10 29.38
N LYS A 398 -42.18 11.06 28.37
CA LYS A 398 -42.59 11.34 26.99
C LYS A 398 -43.67 10.31 26.66
N LYS A 399 -44.94 10.73 26.73
CA LYS A 399 -46.05 9.96 26.18
C LYS A 399 -45.70 9.71 24.71
N LYS A 400 -45.32 8.47 24.36
CA LYS A 400 -45.31 8.04 22.97
C LYS A 400 -46.73 8.31 22.45
N LYS A 401 -46.86 9.13 21.41
CA LYS A 401 -48.10 9.17 20.63
C LYS A 401 -48.27 7.75 20.09
N ILE A 402 -49.27 7.06 20.59
CA ILE A 402 -49.74 5.81 20.01
C ILE A 402 -50.39 6.23 18.70
N GLU A 403 -49.82 5.83 17.56
CA GLU A 403 -50.54 5.92 16.29
C GLU A 403 -51.73 4.95 16.38
N GLU A 404 -52.95 5.49 16.32
CA GLU A 404 -54.20 4.74 16.50
C GLU A 404 -54.48 3.70 15.41
N ASP A 405 -53.64 3.62 14.37
CA ASP A 405 -53.83 2.76 13.19
C ASP A 405 -52.84 1.57 13.10
N TYR A 406 -52.13 1.22 14.17
CA TYR A 406 -51.30 0.01 14.15
C TYR A 406 -52.17 -1.25 14.33
N VAL A 407 -52.49 -1.91 13.22
CA VAL A 407 -53.05 -3.27 13.21
C VAL A 407 -51.88 -4.28 13.19
N PRO A 408 -51.69 -5.08 14.25
CA PRO A 408 -50.64 -6.09 14.27
C PRO A 408 -50.88 -7.14 13.18
N PRO A 409 -49.85 -7.56 12.41
CA PRO A 409 -50.01 -8.59 11.39
C PRO A 409 -50.33 -9.95 12.04
N GLU A 410 -51.37 -10.61 11.54
CA GLU A 410 -51.76 -11.95 11.97
C GLU A 410 -50.68 -12.97 11.59
N VAL A 411 -50.03 -13.55 12.61
CA VAL A 411 -49.10 -14.66 12.43
C VAL A 411 -49.91 -15.93 12.18
N THR A 412 -50.15 -16.26 10.91
CA THR A 412 -50.68 -17.58 10.55
C THR A 412 -49.60 -18.62 10.83
N ALA A 413 -49.79 -19.43 11.88
CA ALA A 413 -48.98 -20.62 12.12
C ALA A 413 -49.12 -21.57 10.92
N LYS A 414 -48.12 -21.60 10.04
CA LYS A 414 -48.02 -22.63 9.01
C LYS A 414 -47.87 -23.97 9.71
N ARG A 415 -48.86 -24.84 9.58
CA ARG A 415 -48.71 -26.26 9.84
C ARG A 415 -47.98 -26.89 8.65
N ASN A 416 -46.86 -27.53 8.99
CA ASN A 416 -45.96 -28.39 8.20
C ASN A 416 -44.81 -27.68 7.49
#